data_AF-A0A847WM70-F1
#
_entry.id   AF-A0A847WM70-F1
#
_cell.length_a   1.000
_cell.length_b   1.000
_cell.length_c   1.000
_cell.angle_alpha   90.00
_cell.angle_beta   90.00
_cell.angle_gamma   90.00
#
_symmetry.space_group_name_H-M   'P 1'
#
loop_
_entity.id
_entity.type
_entity.pdbx_description
1 polymer ?
#
loop_
_entity_poly.entity_id
_entity_poly.type
_entity_poly.pdbx_seq_one_letter_code
_entity_poly.pdbx_strand_id
1 'polypeptide(L)'
;LFNPKAEISRQDMMVMVARAMELQNKLEEPRNKEVLDQFQDREQIASYAEEAITSVVNNGLILGSEGKINPLDKTTRAEAATLIYRIYNK
;
A
#
# COMPACT_ATOMS: atom_id res chain seq x y z
N LEU A 1 -16.50 -9.39 -6.27
CA LEU A 1 -17.76 -8.62 -6.12
C LEU A 1 -17.40 -7.28 -5.48
N PHE A 2 -17.82 -6.14 -6.04
CA PHE A 2 -17.54 -4.83 -5.47
C PHE A 2 -18.48 -4.54 -4.28
N ASN A 3 -17.93 -4.31 -3.09
CA ASN A 3 -18.68 -4.08 -1.84
C ASN A 3 -18.35 -2.69 -1.24
N PRO A 4 -19.05 -1.62 -1.65
CA PRO A 4 -18.68 -0.24 -1.33
C PRO A 4 -18.88 0.13 0.15
N LYS A 5 -19.57 -0.69 0.94
CA LYS A 5 -19.77 -0.47 2.38
C LYS A 5 -18.78 -1.24 3.25
N ALA A 6 -17.98 -2.13 2.65
CA ALA A 6 -16.99 -2.89 3.38
C ALA A 6 -15.86 -1.96 3.85
N GLU A 7 -15.38 -2.21 5.07
CA GLU A 7 -14.12 -1.62 5.51
C GLU A 7 -12.97 -2.20 4.69
N ILE A 8 -12.19 -1.31 4.08
CA ILE A 8 -11.01 -1.68 3.32
C ILE A 8 -9.85 -2.00 4.27
N SER A 9 -9.08 -3.02 3.90
CA SER A 9 -7.82 -3.32 4.58
C SER A 9 -6.75 -2.32 4.16
N ARG A 10 -5.68 -2.24 4.95
CA ARG A 10 -4.53 -1.40 4.63
C ARG A 10 -3.90 -1.83 3.30
N GLN A 11 -3.78 -3.13 3.01
CA GLN A 11 -3.27 -3.63 1.72
C GLN A 11 -4.16 -3.21 0.54
N ASP A 12 -5.50 -3.19 0.69
CA ASP A 12 -6.40 -2.71 -0.37
C ASP A 12 -6.15 -1.23 -0.68
N MET A 13 -5.92 -0.45 0.37
CA MET A 13 -5.57 0.97 0.26
C MET A 13 -4.22 1.16 -0.45
N MET A 14 -3.22 0.32 -0.18
CA MET A 14 -1.92 0.34 -0.89
C MET A 14 -2.09 0.02 -2.37
N VAL A 15 -2.93 -0.96 -2.72
CA VAL A 15 -3.25 -1.30 -4.11
C VAL A 15 -3.89 -0.13 -4.85
N MET A 16 -4.83 0.56 -4.21
CA MET A 16 -5.46 1.74 -4.82
C MET A 16 -4.45 2.87 -5.07
N VAL A 17 -3.52 3.08 -4.14
CA VAL A 17 -2.45 4.07 -4.31
C VAL A 17 -1.46 3.68 -5.39
N ALA A 18 -1.08 2.40 -5.46
CA ALA A 18 -0.19 1.91 -6.51
C ALA A 18 -0.78 2.23 -7.89
N ARG A 19 -2.03 1.82 -8.12
CA ARG A 19 -2.77 2.10 -9.36
C ARG A 19 -2.90 3.59 -9.65
N ALA A 20 -3.21 4.41 -8.65
CA ALA A 20 -3.34 5.85 -8.83
C ALA A 20 -2.02 6.50 -9.27
N MET A 21 -0.89 6.03 -8.73
CA MET A 21 0.43 6.58 -9.04
C MET A 21 1.01 6.01 -10.36
N GLU A 22 0.69 4.77 -10.70
CA GLU A 22 0.94 4.18 -12.04
C GLU A 22 0.29 5.02 -13.13
N LEU A 23 -0.99 5.41 -12.96
CA LEU A 23 -1.71 6.27 -13.92
C LEU A 23 -1.06 7.65 -14.11
N GLN A 24 -0.24 8.10 -13.16
CA GLN A 24 0.50 9.35 -13.25
C GLN A 24 1.95 9.16 -13.73
N ASN A 25 2.37 7.92 -14.05
CA ASN A 25 3.77 7.55 -14.30
C ASN A 25 4.72 7.98 -13.16
N LYS A 26 4.22 7.97 -11.92
CA LYS A 26 4.95 8.39 -10.70
C LYS A 26 5.43 7.21 -9.85
N LEU A 27 5.26 5.98 -10.34
CA LEU A 27 5.87 4.80 -9.75
C LEU A 27 6.98 4.32 -10.64
N GLU A 28 8.14 4.13 -10.04
CA GLU A 28 9.11 3.21 -10.61
C GLU A 28 8.56 1.79 -10.47
N GLU A 29 8.74 0.97 -11.51
CA GLU A 29 8.49 -0.47 -11.50
C GLU A 29 9.00 -1.11 -10.21
N PRO A 30 8.34 -2.17 -9.68
CA PRO A 30 8.73 -2.82 -8.44
C PRO A 30 10.19 -3.34 -8.52
N ARG A 31 11.13 -2.52 -8.09
CA ARG A 31 12.54 -2.87 -7.95
C ARG A 31 12.70 -3.54 -6.60
N ASN A 32 13.16 -4.78 -6.57
CA ASN A 32 13.48 -5.52 -5.36
C ASN A 32 12.23 -5.90 -4.53
N LYS A 33 11.84 -7.18 -4.63
CA LYS A 33 10.81 -7.80 -3.80
C LYS A 33 11.30 -8.12 -2.38
N GLU A 34 12.61 -8.29 -2.21
CA GLU A 34 13.26 -8.46 -0.91
C GLU A 34 13.02 -7.27 0.03
N VAL A 35 12.56 -6.12 -0.47
CA VAL A 35 12.10 -5.00 0.36
C VAL A 35 11.03 -5.43 1.36
N LEU A 36 10.19 -6.42 1.02
CA LEU A 36 9.15 -6.90 1.92
C LEU A 36 9.70 -7.79 3.05
N ASP A 37 10.93 -8.30 2.90
CA ASP A 37 11.57 -9.16 3.91
C ASP A 37 11.89 -8.40 5.19
N GLN A 38 11.91 -7.07 5.15
CA GLN A 38 12.05 -6.22 6.33
C GLN A 38 10.81 -6.24 7.24
N PHE A 39 9.66 -6.70 6.73
CA PHE A 39 8.40 -6.72 7.47
C PHE A 39 8.11 -8.10 8.06
N GLN A 40 7.93 -8.15 9.38
CA GLN A 40 7.66 -9.38 10.12
C GLN A 40 6.34 -10.05 9.75
N ASP A 41 5.40 -9.27 9.21
CA ASP A 41 4.05 -9.68 8.82
C ASP A 41 3.87 -9.81 7.30
N ARG A 42 4.97 -9.90 6.54
CA ARG A 42 4.93 -10.07 5.07
C ARG A 42 4.07 -11.25 4.61
N GLU A 43 4.00 -12.32 5.39
CA GLU A 43 3.21 -13.52 5.06
C GLU A 43 1.70 -13.27 5.12
N GLN A 44 1.27 -12.17 5.75
CA GLN A 44 -0.14 -11.76 5.77
C GLN A 44 -0.54 -10.96 4.53
N ILE A 45 0.42 -10.58 3.69
CA ILE A 45 0.16 -9.88 2.43
C ILE A 45 -0.54 -10.84 1.47
N ALA A 46 -1.72 -10.44 0.99
CA ALA A 46 -2.40 -11.20 -0.05
C ALA A 46 -1.62 -11.13 -1.36
N SER A 47 -1.60 -12.24 -2.13
CA SER A 47 -0.83 -12.34 -3.38
C SER A 47 -1.17 -11.25 -4.41
N TYR A 48 -2.42 -10.76 -4.43
CA TYR A 48 -2.83 -9.67 -5.33
C TYR A 48 -2.25 -8.30 -4.95
N ALA A 49 -1.82 -8.15 -3.69
CA ALA A 49 -1.31 -6.89 -3.15
C ALA A 49 0.22 -6.84 -3.12
N GLU A 50 0.91 -7.97 -3.26
CA GLU A 50 2.38 -8.06 -3.14
C GLU A 50 3.11 -7.06 -4.04
N GLU A 51 2.75 -7.02 -5.33
CA GLU A 51 3.38 -6.14 -6.32
C GLU A 51 3.12 -4.65 -6.02
N ALA A 52 1.88 -4.32 -5.68
CA ALA A 52 1.49 -2.97 -5.33
C ALA A 52 2.21 -2.48 -4.06
N ILE A 53 2.25 -3.31 -3.01
CA ILE A 53 2.93 -3.00 -1.75
C ILE A 53 4.43 -2.83 -2.00
N THR A 54 5.05 -3.74 -2.76
CA THR A 54 6.46 -3.62 -3.17
C THR A 54 6.73 -2.27 -3.82
N SER A 55 5.90 -1.88 -4.80
CA SER A 55 6.06 -0.63 -5.54
C SER A 55 5.93 0.59 -4.63
N VAL A 56 4.89 0.68 -3.79
CA VAL A 56 4.67 1.86 -2.94
C VAL A 56 5.68 1.97 -1.80
N VAL A 57 6.20 0.84 -1.29
CA VAL A 57 7.26 0.84 -0.27
C VAL A 57 8.59 1.29 -0.87
N ASN A 58 8.99 0.74 -2.02
CA ASN A 58 10.22 1.15 -2.70
C ASN A 58 10.22 2.62 -3.09
N ASN A 59 9.06 3.16 -3.48
CA ASN A 59 8.90 4.57 -3.83
C ASN A 59 8.72 5.49 -2.60
N GLY A 60 8.87 4.96 -1.38
CA GLY A 60 8.76 5.69 -0.11
C GLY A 60 7.39 6.33 0.14
N LEU A 61 6.35 5.87 -0.56
CA LEU A 61 4.98 6.40 -0.44
C LEU A 61 4.31 5.92 0.84
N ILE A 62 4.58 4.67 1.21
CA ILE A 62 4.06 4.03 2.40
C ILE A 62 5.23 3.45 3.17
N LEU A 63 5.23 3.73 4.47
CA LEU A 63 6.19 3.21 5.43
C LEU A 63 5.47 2.24 6.37
N GLY A 64 6.18 1.19 6.76
CA GLY A 64 5.75 0.35 7.87
C GLY A 64 5.91 1.07 9.22
N SER A 65 5.43 0.41 10.27
CA SER A 65 5.59 0.84 11.66
C SER A 65 6.06 -0.34 12.48
N GLU A 66 7.05 -0.13 13.36
CA GLU A 66 7.55 -1.17 14.27
C GLU A 66 7.96 -2.48 13.56
N GLY A 67 8.52 -2.38 12.36
CA GLY A 67 8.93 -3.55 11.57
C GLY A 67 7.77 -4.33 10.93
N LYS A 68 6.58 -3.72 10.82
CA LYS A 68 5.38 -4.31 10.21
C LYS A 68 4.75 -3.40 9.17
N ILE A 69 4.04 -3.98 8.20
CA ILE A 69 3.27 -3.22 7.20
C ILE A 69 1.76 -3.21 7.51
N ASN A 70 1.33 -4.07 8.44
CA ASN A 70 -0.03 -4.26 8.94
C ASN A 70 -1.06 -4.43 7.80
N PRO A 71 -0.88 -5.41 6.90
CA PRO A 71 -1.65 -5.47 5.66
C PRO A 71 -3.14 -5.72 5.89
N LEU A 72 -3.49 -6.45 6.95
CA LEU A 72 -4.87 -6.83 7.28
C LEU A 72 -5.60 -5.80 8.15
N ASP A 73 -4.88 -4.81 8.71
CA ASP A 73 -5.47 -3.81 9.56
C ASP A 73 -6.49 -2.96 8.81
N LYS A 74 -7.52 -2.53 9.51
CA LYS A 74 -8.56 -1.66 8.95
C LYS A 74 -8.01 -0.25 8.80
N THR A 75 -8.27 0.31 7.64
CA THR A 75 -7.94 1.71 7.37
C THR A 75 -9.01 2.63 7.94
N THR A 76 -8.60 3.57 8.78
CA THR A 76 -9.49 4.65 9.24
C THR A 76 -9.68 5.71 8.15
N ARG A 77 -10.77 6.48 8.25
CA ARG A 77 -11.03 7.62 7.34
C ARG A 77 -9.90 8.65 7.37
N ALA A 78 -9.28 8.86 8.52
CA ALA A 78 -8.18 9.82 8.69
C ALA A 78 -6.90 9.36 7.98
N GLU A 79 -6.56 8.08 8.06
CA GLU A 79 -5.42 7.50 7.35
C GLU A 79 -5.62 7.53 5.83
N ALA A 80 -6.83 7.18 5.36
CA ALA A 80 -7.17 7.28 3.95
C ALA A 80 -7.04 8.73 3.44
N ALA A 81 -7.60 9.70 4.16
CA ALA A 81 -7.49 11.12 3.79
C ALA A 81 -6.05 11.61 3.77
N THR A 82 -5.24 11.20 4.75
CA THR A 82 -3.81 11.53 4.83
C THR A 82 -3.05 10.98 3.63
N LEU A 83 -3.33 9.74 3.24
CA LEU A 83 -2.66 9.13 2.10
C LEU A 83 -3.06 9.79 0.78
N ILE A 84 -4.36 10.07 0.59
CA ILE A 84 -4.86 10.82 -0.58
C ILE A 84 -4.18 12.19 -0.67
N TYR A 85 -4.06 12.91 0.44
CA TYR A 85 -3.38 14.20 0.48
C TYR A 85 -1.90 14.08 0.11
N ARG A 86 -1.19 13.04 0.57
CA ARG A 86 0.22 12.81 0.24
C ARG A 86 0.41 12.57 -1.26
N ILE A 87 -0.40 11.71 -1.88
CA ILE A 87 -0.27 11.42 -3.31
C ILE A 87 -0.71 12.59 -4.20
N TYR A 88 -1.63 13.43 -3.73
CA TYR A 88 -2.07 14.63 -4.45
C TYR A 88 -0.99 15.72 -4.50
N ASN A 89 -0.17 15.83 -3.44
CA ASN A 89 0.89 16.85 -3.34
C ASN A 89 2.28 16.34 -3.76
N LYS A 90 2.39 15.06 -4.14
CA LYS A 90 3.58 14.51 -4.79
C LYS A 90 3.51 14.78 -6.29
#